data_AF-A0A5K0XI86-F1
#
_entry.id   AF-A0A5K0XI86-F1
#
_cell.length_a   1.000
_cell.length_b   1.000
_cell.length_c   1.000
_cell.angle_alpha   90.00
_cell.angle_beta   90.00
_cell.angle_gamma   90.00
#
_symmetry.space_group_name_H-M   'P 1'
#
loop_
_entity.id
_entity.type
_entity.pdbx_description
1 polymer ?
#
loop_
_entity_poly.entity_id
_entity_poly.type
_entity_poly.pdbx_seq_one_letter_code
_entity_poly.pdbx_strand_id
1 'polypeptide(L)'
;KDLLKWRYYHEDALHIVVQVNGMIVQHVLIDRGSDLNICPDLKAKTLGFREGKYHSDDIKTYGYDGQSINNKGTINMNMIIKKPVIALYSMW
;
A
#
# COMPACT_ATOMS: atom_id res chain seq x y z
N LYS A 1 17.12 9.68 29.16
CA LYS A 1 16.98 8.84 27.95
C LYS A 1 15.96 9.53 27.05
N ASP A 2 16.41 10.51 26.26
CA ASP A 2 15.57 11.24 25.32
C ASP A 2 15.68 10.60 23.94
N LEU A 3 14.71 9.75 23.59
CA LEU A 3 14.53 9.23 22.23
C LEU A 3 13.66 10.16 21.36
N LEU A 4 13.30 11.35 21.86
CA LEU A 4 12.32 12.24 21.22
C LEU A 4 12.91 13.30 20.28
N LYS A 5 14.24 13.47 20.21
CA LYS A 5 14.82 14.66 19.56
C LYS A 5 15.06 14.58 18.04
N TRP A 6 14.81 13.44 17.38
CA TRP A 6 15.17 13.26 15.96
C TRP A 6 14.10 12.53 15.15
N ARG A 7 12.81 12.71 15.47
CA ARG A 7 11.76 12.38 14.51
C ARG A 7 11.79 13.46 13.43
N TYR A 8 12.61 13.22 12.40
CA TYR A 8 12.44 13.89 11.12
C TYR A 8 11.02 13.55 10.65
N TYR A 9 10.12 14.51 10.76
CA TYR A 9 8.80 14.40 10.16
C TYR A 9 8.99 14.55 8.66
N HIS A 10 8.74 13.47 7.92
CA HIS A 10 8.44 13.61 6.50
C HIS A 10 7.04 14.19 6.43
N GLU A 11 6.91 15.44 5.99
CA GLU A 11 5.61 16.13 5.94
C GLU A 11 4.63 15.47 4.97
N ASP A 12 5.16 14.73 3.98
CA ASP A 12 4.37 14.04 2.96
C ASP A 12 4.51 12.51 3.02
N ALA A 13 3.39 11.82 2.83
CA ALA A 13 3.35 10.38 2.65
C ALA A 13 4.07 9.97 1.35
N LEU A 14 4.93 8.95 1.45
CA LEU A 14 5.69 8.45 0.31
C LEU A 14 4.79 7.62 -0.61
N HIS A 15 4.68 8.04 -1.87
CA HIS A 15 3.89 7.33 -2.86
C HIS A 15 4.71 6.97 -4.09
N ILE A 16 4.35 5.86 -4.74
CA ILE A 16 4.87 5.47 -6.05
C ILE A 16 3.76 5.41 -7.09
N VAL A 17 4.17 5.43 -8.35
CA VAL A 17 3.31 5.11 -9.49
C VAL A 17 3.61 3.69 -9.94
N VAL A 18 2.57 2.91 -10.16
CA VAL A 18 2.69 1.53 -10.65
C VAL A 18 1.79 1.32 -11.86
N GLN A 19 2.13 0.32 -12.68
CA GLN A 19 1.25 -0.20 -13.71
C GLN A 19 0.77 -1.59 -13.30
N VAL A 20 -0.55 -1.81 -13.34
CA VAL A 20 -1.20 -3.09 -13.04
C VAL A 20 -2.20 -3.37 -14.16
N ASN A 21 -2.13 -4.56 -14.77
CA ASN A 21 -2.99 -4.95 -15.89
C ASN A 21 -3.06 -3.89 -17.01
N GLY A 22 -1.94 -3.24 -17.31
CA GLY A 22 -1.87 -2.17 -18.32
C GLY A 22 -2.30 -0.79 -17.82
N MET A 23 -2.98 -0.69 -16.67
CA MET A 23 -3.50 0.56 -16.10
C MET A 23 -2.50 1.23 -15.16
N ILE A 24 -2.43 2.56 -15.19
CA ILE A 24 -1.58 3.34 -14.26
C ILE A 24 -2.34 3.58 -12.95
N VAL A 25 -1.72 3.22 -11.84
CA VAL A 25 -2.18 3.53 -10.49
C VAL A 25 -1.21 4.54 -9.88
N GLN A 26 -1.69 5.76 -9.73
CA GLN A 26 -0.97 6.82 -9.01
C GLN A 26 -1.21 6.67 -7.51
N HIS A 27 -0.34 7.29 -6.71
CA HIS A 27 -0.48 7.38 -5.26
C HIS A 27 -0.61 6.02 -4.55
N VAL A 28 0.20 5.03 -4.94
CA VAL A 28 0.34 3.81 -4.12
C VAL A 28 1.24 4.14 -2.94
N LEU A 29 0.69 4.05 -1.73
CA LEU A 29 1.39 4.36 -0.49
C LEU A 29 2.50 3.33 -0.22
N ILE A 30 3.69 3.81 0.11
CA ILE A 30 4.76 3.00 0.68
C ILE A 30 4.69 3.16 2.19
N ASP A 31 3.99 2.23 2.83
CA ASP A 31 3.84 2.19 4.27
C ASP A 31 4.79 1.15 4.87
N ARG A 32 5.81 1.62 5.61
CA ARG A 32 6.74 0.73 6.33
C ARG A 32 6.14 0.15 7.62
N GLY A 33 5.01 0.67 8.09
CA GLY A 33 4.32 0.18 9.28
C GLY A 33 3.34 -0.95 8.99
N SER A 34 3.08 -1.28 7.72
CA SER A 34 2.15 -2.31 7.31
C SER A 34 2.87 -3.65 7.03
N ASP A 35 2.36 -4.74 7.61
CA ASP A 35 2.87 -6.10 7.36
C ASP A 35 2.39 -6.68 6.02
N LEU A 36 1.35 -6.11 5.43
CA LEU A 36 0.66 -6.64 4.24
C LEU A 36 0.42 -5.56 3.18
N ASN A 37 0.41 -5.98 1.92
CA ASN A 37 -0.06 -5.16 0.81
C ASN A 37 -1.59 -5.17 0.79
N ILE A 38 -2.21 -4.03 1.09
CA ILE A 38 -3.67 -3.89 1.12
C ILE A 38 -4.14 -3.17 -0.15
N CYS A 39 -5.18 -3.72 -0.78
CA CYS A 39 -5.85 -3.11 -1.92
C CYS A 39 -7.36 -3.09 -1.68
N PRO A 40 -8.04 -1.93 -1.72
CA PRO A 40 -9.49 -1.87 -1.61
C PRO A 40 -10.16 -2.68 -2.73
N ASP A 41 -11.22 -3.45 -2.41
CA ASP A 41 -11.94 -4.29 -3.39
C ASP A 41 -12.41 -3.48 -4.60
N LEU A 42 -12.90 -2.25 -4.38
CA LEU A 42 -13.31 -1.36 -5.47
C LEU A 42 -12.13 -1.06 -6.42
N LYS A 43 -10.94 -0.82 -5.89
CA LYS A 43 -9.75 -0.55 -6.69
C LYS A 43 -9.32 -1.78 -7.47
N ALA A 44 -9.30 -2.96 -6.83
CA ALA A 44 -9.02 -4.22 -7.49
C ALA A 44 -9.99 -4.49 -8.66
N LYS A 45 -11.29 -4.25 -8.46
CA LYS A 45 -12.31 -4.32 -9.52
C LYS A 45 -12.04 -3.35 -10.67
N THR A 46 -11.68 -2.10 -10.37
CA THR A 46 -11.30 -1.12 -11.41
C THR A 46 -10.06 -1.57 -12.19
N LEU A 47 -9.14 -2.31 -11.55
CA LEU A 47 -7.96 -2.89 -12.20
C LEU A 47 -8.27 -4.18 -13.00
N GLY A 48 -9.54 -4.56 -13.11
CA GLY A 48 -10.00 -5.70 -13.90
C GLY A 48 -10.02 -7.03 -13.16
N PHE A 49 -9.77 -7.05 -11.85
CA PHE A 49 -9.88 -8.27 -11.05
C PHE A 49 -11.35 -8.60 -10.75
N ARG A 50 -11.72 -9.85 -11.01
CA ARG A 50 -13.09 -10.37 -10.81
C ARG A 50 -13.18 -11.15 -9.51
N GLU A 51 -14.39 -11.28 -8.99
CA GLU A 51 -14.66 -11.94 -7.70
C GLU A 51 -14.15 -13.40 -7.65
N GLY A 52 -14.26 -14.17 -8.73
CA GLY A 52 -13.73 -15.53 -8.79
C GLY A 52 -12.19 -15.66 -8.81
N LYS A 53 -11.44 -14.56 -8.68
CA LYS A 53 -9.97 -14.55 -8.62
C LYS A 53 -9.42 -14.38 -7.21
N TYR A 54 -10.27 -14.07 -6.23
CA TYR A 54 -9.84 -14.01 -4.84
C TYR A 54 -9.69 -15.43 -4.28
N HIS A 55 -8.59 -15.67 -3.59
CA HIS A 55 -8.38 -16.84 -2.76
C HIS A 55 -8.90 -16.51 -1.36
N SER A 56 -9.83 -17.31 -0.85
CA SER A 56 -10.33 -17.14 0.51
C SER A 56 -9.19 -17.38 1.50
N ASP A 57 -9.10 -16.53 2.50
CA ASP A 57 -8.24 -16.68 3.66
C ASP A 57 -8.90 -16.00 4.86
N ASP A 58 -8.43 -16.34 6.06
CA ASP A 58 -8.98 -15.83 7.32
C ASP A 58 -8.08 -14.74 7.94
N ILE A 59 -7.31 -14.02 7.12
CA ILE A 59 -6.39 -12.99 7.60
C ILE A 59 -7.20 -11.77 8.07
N LYS A 60 -7.06 -11.44 9.35
CA LYS A 60 -7.58 -10.21 9.93
C LYS A 60 -6.52 -9.12 9.90
N THR A 61 -6.89 -7.96 9.37
CA THR A 61 -6.06 -6.76 9.41
C THR A 61 -6.51 -5.85 10.52
N TYR A 62 -5.57 -5.27 11.27
CA TYR A 62 -5.86 -4.33 12.35
C TYR A 62 -5.33 -2.95 11.97
N GLY A 63 -6.20 -1.95 12.05
CA GLY A 63 -5.81 -0.55 11.89
C GLY A 63 -5.01 -0.05 13.10
N TYR A 64 -4.41 1.13 12.94
CA TYR A 64 -3.72 1.82 14.03
C TYR A 64 -4.62 2.07 15.25
N ASP A 65 -5.91 2.27 15.04
CA ASP A 65 -6.93 2.44 16.08
C ASP A 65 -7.36 1.13 16.76
N GLY A 66 -6.75 0.00 16.38
CA GLY A 66 -7.07 -1.33 16.89
C GLY A 66 -8.33 -1.95 16.28
N GLN A 67 -9.04 -1.26 15.38
CA GLN A 67 -10.20 -1.83 14.70
C GLN A 67 -9.76 -2.89 13.70
N SER A 68 -10.42 -4.04 13.73
CA SER A 68 -10.16 -5.13 12.78
C SER A 68 -11.08 -5.05 11.57
N ILE A 69 -10.53 -5.26 10.39
CA ILE A 69 -11.29 -5.46 9.15
C ILE A 69 -11.00 -6.86 8.63
N ASN A 70 -12.05 -7.60 8.31
CA ASN A 70 -11.94 -8.86 7.58
C ASN A 70 -11.60 -8.54 6.13
N ASN A 71 -10.60 -9.21 5.58
CA ASN A 71 -10.32 -9.05 4.16
C ASN A 71 -11.38 -9.80 3.32
N LYS A 72 -11.37 -9.54 2.02
CA LYS A 72 -12.19 -10.29 1.05
C LYS A 72 -11.52 -11.59 0.59
N GLY A 73 -10.25 -11.77 0.94
CA GLY A 73 -9.33 -12.76 0.40
C GLY A 73 -8.13 -12.13 -0.30
N THR A 74 -7.21 -12.98 -0.72
CA THR A 74 -5.94 -12.63 -1.35
C THR A 74 -6.00 -12.75 -2.87
N ILE A 75 -5.20 -11.95 -3.55
CA ILE A 75 -5.11 -11.98 -5.02
C ILE A 75 -3.70 -11.68 -5.48
N ASN A 76 -3.24 -12.44 -6.47
CA ASN A 76 -1.95 -12.21 -7.11
C ASN A 76 -2.04 -11.03 -8.08
N MET A 77 -1.32 -9.95 -7.78
CA MET A 77 -1.26 -8.76 -8.61
C MET A 77 0.15 -8.57 -9.16
N ASN A 78 0.28 -8.64 -10.49
CA ASN A 78 1.53 -8.28 -11.16
C ASN A 78 1.61 -6.75 -11.29
N MET A 79 2.61 -6.16 -10.63
CA MET A 79 2.80 -4.72 -10.57
C MET A 79 4.16 -4.35 -11.16
N ILE A 80 4.17 -3.35 -12.03
CA ILE A 80 5.41 -2.76 -12.57
C ILE A 80 5.56 -1.38 -11.95
N ILE A 81 6.62 -1.16 -11.17
CA ILE A 81 6.92 0.18 -10.65
C ILE A 81 7.29 1.09 -11.82
N LYS A 82 6.57 2.20 -11.97
CA LYS A 82 6.78 3.19 -13.01
C LYS A 82 7.37 4.44 -12.37
N LYS A 83 8.66 4.68 -12.58
CA LYS A 83 9.46 5.78 -12.03
C LYS A 83 9.33 5.90 -10.49
N PRO A 84 10.40 5.62 -9.72
CA PRO A 84 10.37 6.01 -8.31
C PRO A 84 10.15 7.53 -8.23
N VAL A 85 9.17 7.97 -7.44
CA VAL A 85 9.21 9.34 -6.90
C VAL A 85 10.36 9.29 -5.90
N ILE A 86 11.58 9.51 -6.38
CA ILE A 86 12.72 9.69 -5.50
C ILE A 86 12.48 11.05 -4.84
N ALA A 87 11.95 11.05 -3.62
CA ALA A 87 12.19 12.17 -2.74
C ALA A 87 13.69 12.14 -2.41
N LEU A 88 14.50 12.86 -3.20
CA LEU A 88 15.88 13.19 -2.84
C LEU A 88 15.82 14.15 -1.65
N TYR A 89 15.59 13.63 -0.45
CA TYR A 89 16.02 14.35 0.75
C TYR A 89 17.54 14.22 0.79
N SER A 90 18.21 15.13 0.09
CA SER A 90 19.64 15.34 0.22
C SER A 90 19.87 15.86 1.63
N MET A 91 20.50 15.08 2.49
CA MET A 91 21.00 15.57 3.78
C MET A 91 22.09 16.61 3.50
N TRP A 92 21.80 17.87 3.79
CA TRP A 92 22.79 18.85 4.24
C TRP A 92 22.37 19.31 5.62
#